data_AF-A0A060Y507-F1
#
_entry.id   AF-A0A060Y507-F1
#
_cell.length_a   1.000
_cell.length_b   1.000
_cell.length_c   1.000
_cell.angle_alpha   90.00
_cell.angle_beta   90.00
_cell.angle_gamma   90.00
#
_symmetry.space_group_name_H-M   'P 1'
#
loop_
_entity.id
_entity.type
_entity.pdbx_description
1 polymer ?
#
loop_
_entity_poly.entity_id
_entity_poly.type
_entity_poly.pdbx_seq_one_letter_code
_entity_poly.pdbx_strand_id
1 'polypeptide(L)'
;MSNLKGGVKKDTKMRIRAFPMTMDEKYVNNIWDLLKNAIQEIQRKNNSGLSFEELYRNAYTMVLHKHGEKLYTGLREVVTEHLVNKVREDVLNSLNNNFLQTLNQAWNDHQTAMVMIRDILMYMDRVYVQQNNVENVYNLGLIIFRDQVVRYGCIRDHLRQTLLDMIARERKGEVVDRGAIRNACQMLMILGLEGRSVYEEDFESPFLEMSAEFFQMESQKFLAENSASVYIKKVEARINEEIERVLHCLDKSTEEPIVKVVERELISKHMKTIVEMENSGLVHMLKNGKTEGERGKPALTLVTTPISIEAKVPAHSF
;
A
#
# COMPACT_ATOMS: atom_id res chain seq x y z
N MET A 1 65.77 27.23 68.16
CA MET A 1 65.25 25.85 68.21
C MET A 1 63.75 25.89 67.94
N SER A 2 63.31 25.32 66.82
CA SER A 2 62.06 24.55 66.64
C SER A 2 61.59 24.65 65.18
N ASN A 3 62.05 23.68 64.39
CA ASN A 3 61.43 23.27 63.14
C ASN A 3 59.99 22.81 63.42
N LEU A 4 59.00 23.27 62.64
CA LEU A 4 57.75 22.53 62.42
C LEU A 4 57.38 22.61 60.95
N LYS A 5 57.54 21.45 60.31
CA LYS A 5 57.37 21.15 58.90
C LYS A 5 55.91 21.34 58.47
N GLY A 6 55.68 22.14 57.42
CA GLY A 6 54.43 22.14 56.68
C GLY A 6 54.25 20.80 55.96
N GLY A 7 53.21 20.05 56.34
CA GLY A 7 52.80 18.84 55.65
C GLY A 7 52.11 19.19 54.33
N VAL A 8 52.75 18.88 53.21
CA VAL A 8 52.12 18.94 51.89
C VAL A 8 51.25 17.69 51.74
N LYS A 9 49.92 17.86 51.80
CA LYS A 9 48.97 16.81 51.39
C LYS A 9 49.18 16.55 49.90
N LYS A 10 49.71 15.36 49.58
CA LYS A 10 49.86 14.87 48.21
C LYS A 10 48.47 14.44 47.73
N ASP A 11 47.80 15.32 46.98
CA ASP A 11 46.58 14.98 46.26
C ASP A 11 46.90 13.86 45.26
N THR A 12 46.58 12.63 45.66
CA THR A 12 46.71 11.47 44.79
C THR A 12 45.47 11.47 43.89
N LYS A 13 45.51 12.34 42.88
CA LYS A 13 44.50 12.38 41.83
C LYS A 13 44.50 11.01 41.15
N MET A 14 43.49 10.18 41.43
CA MET A 14 43.26 8.96 40.65
C MET A 14 43.15 9.37 39.19
N ARG A 15 44.16 9.03 38.39
CA ARG A 15 44.04 9.04 36.94
C ARG A 15 43.05 7.93 36.59
N ILE A 16 41.79 8.30 36.44
CA ILE A 16 40.82 7.49 35.70
C ILE A 16 41.43 7.34 34.31
N ARG A 17 41.98 6.15 34.02
CA ARG A 17 42.40 5.82 32.66
C ARG A 17 41.16 5.98 31.79
N ALA A 18 41.24 6.82 30.76
CA ALA A 18 40.18 6.89 29.76
C ALA A 18 39.96 5.45 29.24
N PHE A 19 38.74 4.94 29.38
CA PHE A 19 38.37 3.70 28.72
C PHE A 19 38.64 3.86 27.21
N PRO A 20 39.19 2.83 26.52
CA PRO A 20 39.44 2.94 25.09
C PRO A 20 38.14 3.35 24.39
N MET A 21 38.12 4.55 23.79
CA MET A 21 36.94 5.14 23.16
C MET A 21 36.54 4.42 21.85
N THR A 22 37.37 3.51 21.35
CA THR A 22 37.21 2.87 20.05
C THR A 22 37.14 1.36 20.23
N MET A 23 36.04 0.75 19.78
CA MET A 23 35.98 -0.71 19.66
C MET A 23 36.98 -1.18 18.62
N ASP A 24 37.62 -2.32 18.86
CA ASP A 24 38.44 -2.99 17.84
C ASP A 24 37.55 -3.37 16.65
N GLU A 25 38.03 -3.13 15.43
CA GLU A 25 37.27 -3.34 14.20
C GLU A 25 36.88 -4.81 14.03
N LYS A 26 37.75 -5.74 14.45
CA LYS A 26 37.43 -7.18 14.46
C LYS A 26 36.27 -7.50 15.39
N TYR A 27 36.21 -6.86 16.56
CA TYR A 27 35.11 -7.06 17.50
C TYR A 27 33.79 -6.52 16.94
N VAL A 28 33.80 -5.37 16.27
CA VAL A 28 32.63 -4.82 15.57
C VAL A 28 32.15 -5.75 14.47
N ASN A 29 33.07 -6.31 13.67
CA ASN A 29 32.74 -7.27 12.62
C ASN A 29 32.13 -8.55 13.20
N ASN A 30 32.68 -9.09 14.29
CA ASN A 30 32.13 -10.28 14.96
C ASN A 30 30.70 -10.04 15.47
N ILE A 31 30.42 -8.85 16.03
CA ILE A 31 29.06 -8.50 16.46
C ILE A 31 28.12 -8.40 15.26
N TRP A 32 28.58 -7.77 14.17
CA TRP A 32 27.79 -7.70 12.94
C TRP A 32 27.50 -9.08 12.36
N ASP A 33 28.48 -9.98 12.30
CA ASP A 33 28.28 -11.34 11.79
C ASP A 33 27.25 -12.12 12.63
N LEU A 34 27.27 -11.94 13.95
CA LEU A 34 26.27 -12.51 14.86
C LEU A 34 24.86 -11.96 14.56
N LEU A 35 24.72 -10.64 14.41
CA LEU A 35 23.43 -10.01 14.08
C LEU A 35 22.94 -10.41 12.69
N LYS A 36 23.83 -10.45 11.69
CA LYS A 36 23.54 -10.89 10.33
C LYS A 36 23.00 -12.32 10.33
N ASN A 37 23.67 -13.24 11.03
CA ASN A 37 23.20 -14.62 11.14
C ASN A 37 21.82 -14.70 11.80
N ALA A 38 21.59 -13.94 12.88
CA ALA A 38 20.28 -13.91 13.54
C ALA A 38 19.16 -13.36 12.62
N ILE A 39 19.43 -12.30 11.84
CA ILE A 39 18.48 -11.77 10.85
C ILE A 39 18.16 -12.85 9.81
N GLN A 40 19.16 -13.57 9.30
CA GLN A 40 18.95 -14.66 8.36
C GLN A 40 18.15 -15.83 8.96
N GLU A 41 18.37 -16.18 10.22
CA GLU A 41 17.57 -17.19 10.92
C GLU A 41 16.11 -16.75 11.08
N ILE A 42 15.86 -15.47 11.38
CA ILE A 42 14.51 -14.90 11.41
C ILE A 42 13.83 -15.00 10.03
N GLN A 43 14.54 -14.64 8.97
CA GLN A 43 14.07 -14.77 7.59
C GLN A 43 13.77 -16.22 7.20
N ARG A 44 14.53 -17.19 7.75
CA ARG A 44 14.29 -18.64 7.60
C ARG A 44 13.19 -19.17 8.53
N LYS A 45 12.53 -18.30 9.31
CA LYS A 45 11.53 -18.65 10.35
C LYS A 45 12.07 -19.54 11.46
N ASN A 46 13.37 -19.50 11.71
CA ASN A 46 14.05 -20.25 12.76
C ASN A 46 14.43 -19.34 13.95
N ASN A 47 13.43 -18.71 14.58
CA ASN A 47 13.64 -17.71 15.63
C ASN A 47 13.63 -18.26 17.07
N SER A 48 13.26 -19.54 17.27
CA SER A 48 13.07 -20.13 18.62
C SER A 48 14.35 -20.26 19.44
N GLY A 49 15.51 -20.36 18.77
CA GLY A 49 16.82 -20.46 19.43
C GLY A 49 17.51 -19.11 19.67
N LEU A 50 16.89 -17.99 19.30
CA LEU A 50 17.53 -16.68 19.37
C LEU A 50 17.33 -16.01 20.73
N SER A 51 18.42 -15.54 21.34
CA SER A 51 18.38 -14.71 22.53
C SER A 51 18.15 -13.24 22.16
N PHE A 52 16.91 -12.77 22.24
CA PHE A 52 16.56 -11.37 21.91
C PHE A 52 17.32 -10.35 22.77
N GLU A 53 17.57 -10.65 24.04
CA GLU A 53 18.36 -9.79 24.93
C GLU A 53 19.80 -9.65 24.45
N GLU A 54 20.44 -10.76 24.07
CA GLU A 54 21.81 -10.75 23.58
C GLU A 54 21.91 -9.98 22.26
N LEU A 55 21.00 -10.25 21.32
CA LEU A 55 20.95 -9.57 20.02
C LEU A 55 20.71 -8.07 20.19
N TYR A 56 19.76 -7.68 21.03
CA TYR A 56 19.51 -6.28 21.35
C TYR A 56 20.73 -5.60 21.98
N ARG A 57 21.39 -6.25 22.95
CA ARG A 57 22.59 -5.70 23.61
C ARG A 57 23.74 -5.49 22.62
N ASN A 58 23.92 -6.42 21.69
CA ASN A 58 24.91 -6.34 20.63
C ASN A 58 24.61 -5.18 19.67
N ALA A 59 23.37 -5.04 19.19
CA ALA A 59 22.94 -3.92 18.36
C ALA A 59 23.07 -2.57 19.09
N TYR A 60 22.66 -2.52 20.36
CA TYR A 60 22.85 -1.36 21.23
C TYR A 60 24.33 -0.95 21.31
N THR A 61 25.23 -1.90 21.53
CA THR A 61 26.68 -1.65 21.65
C THR A 61 27.24 -1.05 20.36
N MET A 62 26.87 -1.59 19.20
CA MET A 62 27.30 -1.03 17.90
C MET A 62 26.87 0.43 17.73
N VAL A 63 25.59 0.74 18.01
CA VAL A 63 25.06 2.11 17.86
C VAL A 63 25.69 3.07 18.89
N LEU A 64 25.83 2.64 20.14
CA LEU A 64 26.43 3.42 21.22
C LEU A 64 27.87 3.85 20.85
N HIS A 65 28.63 2.94 20.25
CA HIS A 65 30.01 3.16 19.81
C HIS A 65 30.10 3.73 18.38
N LYS A 66 29.04 4.38 17.88
CA LYS A 66 29.01 5.10 16.59
C LYS A 66 29.18 4.23 15.34
N HIS A 67 28.87 2.94 15.42
CA HIS A 67 28.82 2.02 14.27
C HIS A 67 27.39 1.80 13.73
N GLY A 68 26.49 2.76 13.95
CA GLY A 68 25.10 2.69 13.47
C GLY A 68 24.98 2.65 11.94
N GLU A 69 25.86 3.34 11.21
CA GLU A 69 25.86 3.34 9.73
C GLU A 69 26.18 1.97 9.16
N LYS A 70 27.21 1.30 9.72
CA LYS A 70 27.59 -0.07 9.34
C LYS A 70 26.42 -1.05 9.59
N LEU A 71 25.76 -0.92 10.73
CA LEU A 71 24.61 -1.76 11.09
C LEU A 71 23.41 -1.52 10.16
N TYR A 72 23.09 -0.26 9.87
CA TYR A 72 21.98 0.10 8.99
C TYR A 72 22.21 -0.34 7.54
N THR A 73 23.43 -0.13 7.03
CA THR A 73 23.82 -0.55 5.67
C THR A 73 23.83 -2.06 5.57
N GLY A 74 24.41 -2.76 6.55
CA GLY A 74 24.40 -4.21 6.60
C GLY A 74 22.98 -4.80 6.67
N LEU A 75 22.08 -4.19 7.46
CA LEU A 75 20.67 -4.58 7.50
C LEU A 75 20.03 -4.48 6.11
N ARG A 76 20.22 -3.35 5.43
CA ARG A 76 19.70 -3.12 4.07
C ARG A 76 20.19 -4.20 3.11
N GLU A 77 21.49 -4.52 3.15
CA GLU A 77 22.09 -5.56 2.31
C GLU A 77 21.48 -6.94 2.58
N VAL A 78 21.39 -7.36 3.85
CA VAL A 78 20.87 -8.68 4.22
C VAL A 78 19.38 -8.83 3.86
N VAL A 79 18.57 -7.79 4.07
CA VAL A 79 17.15 -7.80 3.67
C VAL A 79 17.01 -7.83 2.15
N THR A 80 17.81 -7.03 1.44
CA THR A 80 17.80 -7.01 -0.03
C THR A 80 18.22 -8.35 -0.62
N GLU A 81 19.31 -8.95 -0.12
CA GLU A 81 19.82 -10.23 -0.57
C GLU A 81 18.76 -11.34 -0.43
N HIS A 82 18.09 -11.41 0.73
CA HIS A 82 17.03 -12.38 0.95
C HIS A 82 15.84 -12.18 0.01
N LEU A 83 15.37 -10.93 -0.14
CA LEU A 83 14.23 -10.63 -0.98
C LEU A 83 14.50 -10.87 -2.47
N VAL A 84 15.71 -10.59 -2.94
CA VAL A 84 16.11 -10.81 -4.33
C VAL A 84 16.37 -12.29 -4.62
N ASN A 85 17.21 -12.95 -3.81
CA ASN A 85 17.71 -14.29 -4.15
C ASN A 85 16.75 -15.42 -3.75
N LYS A 86 15.82 -15.16 -2.83
CA LYS A 86 14.84 -16.16 -2.39
C LYS A 86 13.41 -15.76 -2.71
N VAL A 87 12.94 -14.64 -2.16
CA VAL A 87 11.51 -14.32 -2.19
C VAL A 87 11.03 -13.97 -3.60
N ARG A 88 11.77 -13.14 -4.34
CA ARG A 88 11.46 -12.83 -5.73
C ARG A 88 11.41 -14.10 -6.58
N GLU A 89 12.41 -14.97 -6.46
CA GLU A 89 12.47 -16.22 -7.22
C GLU A 89 11.27 -17.14 -6.91
N ASP A 90 10.89 -17.27 -5.64
CA ASP A 90 9.69 -18.05 -5.26
C ASP A 90 8.41 -17.52 -5.92
N VAL A 91 8.24 -16.19 -5.95
CA VAL A 91 7.08 -15.53 -6.57
C VAL A 91 7.13 -15.65 -8.10
N LEU A 92 8.31 -15.54 -8.71
CA LEU A 92 8.48 -15.73 -10.16
C LEU A 92 8.16 -17.17 -10.58
N ASN A 93 8.54 -18.15 -9.76
CA ASN A 93 8.24 -19.56 -10.02
C ASN A 93 6.76 -19.90 -9.85
N SER A 94 5.97 -19.05 -9.17
CA SER A 94 4.53 -19.24 -8.96
C SER A 94 3.63 -18.41 -9.89
N LEU A 95 4.18 -17.67 -10.87
CA LEU A 95 3.39 -16.82 -11.77
C LEU A 95 2.20 -17.56 -12.41
N ASN A 96 2.42 -18.78 -12.90
CA ASN A 96 1.36 -19.55 -13.56
C ASN A 96 0.62 -20.51 -12.62
N ASN A 97 0.93 -20.52 -11.31
CA ASN A 97 0.34 -21.46 -10.36
C ASN A 97 0.30 -20.88 -8.94
N ASN A 98 -0.90 -20.54 -8.46
CA ASN A 98 -1.14 -19.98 -7.12
C ASN A 98 -0.40 -18.65 -6.84
N PHE A 99 -0.20 -17.82 -7.86
CA PHE A 99 0.55 -16.55 -7.78
C PHE A 99 0.16 -15.66 -6.58
N LEU A 100 -1.12 -15.27 -6.47
CA LEU A 100 -1.58 -14.38 -5.40
C LEU A 100 -1.41 -14.99 -4.01
N GLN A 101 -1.57 -16.31 -3.88
CA GLN A 101 -1.37 -17.01 -2.62
C GLN A 101 0.12 -16.98 -2.22
N THR A 102 1.02 -17.31 -3.14
CA THR A 102 2.47 -17.27 -2.88
C THR A 102 2.93 -15.85 -2.56
N LEU A 103 2.47 -14.84 -3.31
CA LEU A 103 2.81 -13.44 -3.06
C LEU A 103 2.29 -12.97 -1.67
N ASN A 104 1.06 -13.32 -1.33
CA ASN A 104 0.49 -12.98 -0.02
C ASN A 104 1.22 -13.69 1.12
N GLN A 105 1.62 -14.95 0.94
CA GLN A 105 2.43 -15.67 1.93
C GLN A 105 3.80 -15.01 2.11
N ALA A 106 4.49 -14.69 1.01
CA ALA A 106 5.76 -13.97 1.05
C ALA A 106 5.64 -12.61 1.76
N TRP A 107 4.56 -11.88 1.52
CA TRP A 107 4.25 -10.62 2.19
C TRP A 107 4.06 -10.79 3.70
N ASN A 108 3.22 -11.75 4.13
CA ASN A 108 2.99 -12.02 5.55
C ASN A 108 4.26 -12.47 6.28
N ASP A 109 5.07 -13.30 5.62
CA ASP A 109 6.35 -13.77 6.14
C ASP A 109 7.33 -12.61 6.32
N HIS A 110 7.39 -11.71 5.33
CA HIS A 110 8.22 -10.51 5.39
C HIS A 110 7.79 -9.57 6.53
N GLN A 111 6.48 -9.30 6.67
CA GLN A 111 5.97 -8.48 7.77
C GLN A 111 6.35 -9.07 9.14
N THR A 112 6.16 -10.38 9.30
CA THR A 112 6.49 -11.10 10.55
C THR A 112 7.99 -11.03 10.86
N ALA A 113 8.84 -11.25 9.85
CA ALA A 113 10.29 -11.14 9.98
C ALA A 113 10.73 -9.72 10.37
N MET A 114 10.20 -8.71 9.68
CA MET A 114 10.57 -7.31 9.91
C MET A 114 10.16 -6.78 11.27
N VAL A 115 9.06 -7.26 11.87
CA VAL A 115 8.70 -6.92 13.25
C VAL A 115 9.78 -7.41 14.22
N MET A 116 10.22 -8.67 14.11
CA MET A 116 11.27 -9.21 14.97
C MET A 116 12.62 -8.51 14.76
N ILE A 117 12.99 -8.25 13.50
CA ILE A 117 14.22 -7.53 13.16
C ILE A 117 14.22 -6.12 13.76
N ARG A 118 13.09 -5.40 13.64
CA ARG A 118 12.90 -4.09 14.27
C ARG A 118 13.06 -4.16 15.79
N ASP A 119 12.50 -5.18 16.43
CA ASP A 119 12.56 -5.30 17.89
C ASP A 119 13.99 -5.54 18.39
N ILE A 120 14.79 -6.35 17.68
CA ILE A 120 16.23 -6.53 17.95
C ILE A 120 17.00 -5.22 17.74
N LEU A 121 16.65 -4.46 16.69
CA LEU A 121 17.34 -3.24 16.30
C LEU A 121 16.69 -1.97 16.88
N MET A 122 15.85 -2.09 17.90
CA MET A 122 15.02 -1.01 18.43
C MET A 122 15.82 0.22 18.85
N TYR A 123 17.04 0.04 19.39
CA TYR A 123 17.88 1.17 19.77
C TYR A 123 18.43 1.94 18.56
N MET A 124 18.71 1.24 17.45
CA MET A 124 19.11 1.88 16.19
C MET A 124 17.97 2.76 15.66
N ASP A 125 16.73 2.26 15.69
CA ASP A 125 15.53 3.02 15.29
C ASP A 125 15.32 4.29 16.13
N ARG A 126 15.53 4.20 17.46
CA ARG A 126 15.31 5.34 18.36
C ARG A 126 16.42 6.38 18.31
N VAL A 127 17.64 6.00 17.97
CA VAL A 127 18.82 6.89 18.07
C VAL A 127 19.40 7.20 16.70
N TYR A 128 19.91 6.18 16.01
CA TYR A 128 20.63 6.38 14.75
C TYR A 128 19.70 6.89 13.65
N VAL A 129 18.55 6.25 13.47
CA VAL A 129 17.59 6.60 12.40
C VAL A 129 17.09 8.03 12.55
N GLN A 130 16.71 8.43 13.78
CA GLN A 130 16.27 9.80 14.06
C GLN A 130 17.38 10.84 13.88
N GLN A 131 18.61 10.55 14.30
CA GLN A 131 19.73 11.49 14.18
C GLN A 131 20.16 11.72 12.73
N ASN A 132 20.02 10.70 11.88
CA ASN A 132 20.48 10.75 10.49
C ASN A 132 19.35 10.97 9.48
N ASN A 133 18.10 11.14 9.93
CA ASN A 133 16.92 11.34 9.08
C ASN A 133 16.80 10.29 7.97
N VAL A 134 17.02 9.02 8.31
CA VAL A 134 16.83 7.88 7.40
C VAL A 134 15.53 7.15 7.74
N GLU A 135 15.10 6.24 6.87
CA GLU A 135 13.92 5.41 7.12
C GLU A 135 14.12 4.46 8.28
N ASN A 136 13.10 4.31 9.11
CA ASN A 136 13.11 3.31 10.19
C ASN A 136 13.19 1.88 9.63
N VAL A 137 13.57 0.93 10.48
CA VAL A 137 13.79 -0.47 10.09
C VAL A 137 12.58 -1.07 9.37
N TYR A 138 11.36 -0.80 9.86
CA TYR A 138 10.15 -1.35 9.26
C TYR A 138 9.89 -0.76 7.87
N ASN A 139 9.92 0.58 7.74
CA ASN A 139 9.76 1.28 6.46
C ASN A 139 10.83 0.90 5.44
N LEU A 140 12.08 0.74 5.87
CA LEU A 140 13.15 0.22 5.02
C LEU A 140 12.78 -1.16 4.47
N GLY A 141 12.26 -2.06 5.31
CA GLY A 141 11.75 -3.36 4.89
C GLY A 141 10.62 -3.25 3.86
N LEU A 142 9.68 -2.32 4.06
CA LEU A 142 8.59 -2.05 3.11
C LEU A 142 9.12 -1.59 1.75
N ILE A 143 10.07 -0.64 1.75
CA ILE A 143 10.69 -0.10 0.54
C ILE A 143 11.39 -1.19 -0.25
N ILE A 144 12.19 -2.03 0.41
CA ILE A 144 12.92 -3.10 -0.27
C ILE A 144 11.93 -4.14 -0.84
N PHE A 145 10.89 -4.52 -0.10
CA PHE A 145 9.87 -5.45 -0.61
C PHE A 145 9.09 -4.86 -1.79
N ARG A 146 8.71 -3.59 -1.71
CA ARG A 146 8.07 -2.86 -2.81
C ARG A 146 8.94 -2.89 -4.05
N ASP A 147 10.19 -2.43 -3.96
CA ASP A 147 11.05 -2.20 -5.11
C ASP A 147 11.61 -3.50 -5.68
N GLN A 148 11.93 -4.47 -4.82
CA GLN A 148 12.58 -5.71 -5.22
C GLN A 148 11.60 -6.86 -5.51
N VAL A 149 10.36 -6.82 -5.01
CA VAL A 149 9.39 -7.90 -5.23
C VAL A 149 8.17 -7.38 -5.98
N VAL A 150 7.37 -6.51 -5.38
CA VAL A 150 6.05 -6.14 -5.93
C VAL A 150 6.17 -5.33 -7.21
N ARG A 151 7.09 -4.36 -7.27
CA ARG A 151 7.37 -3.52 -8.44
C ARG A 151 8.43 -4.10 -9.37
N TYR A 152 8.89 -5.32 -9.12
CA TYR A 152 9.75 -6.00 -10.07
C TYR A 152 8.95 -6.28 -11.35
N GLY A 153 9.46 -5.85 -12.51
CA GLY A 153 8.68 -5.68 -13.75
C GLY A 153 7.69 -6.82 -14.04
N CYS A 154 8.17 -8.06 -14.12
CA CYS A 154 7.32 -9.22 -14.41
C CYS A 154 6.25 -9.47 -13.33
N ILE A 155 6.59 -9.32 -12.04
CA ILE A 155 5.66 -9.54 -10.92
C ILE A 155 4.61 -8.43 -10.91
N ARG A 156 5.02 -7.17 -11.08
CA ARG A 156 4.13 -6.01 -11.13
C ARG A 156 3.08 -6.15 -12.22
N ASP A 157 3.54 -6.44 -13.44
CA ASP A 157 2.66 -6.50 -14.61
C ASP A 157 1.70 -7.70 -14.49
N HIS A 158 2.18 -8.83 -13.97
CA HIS A 158 1.35 -10.01 -13.72
C HIS A 158 0.33 -9.80 -12.59
N LEU A 159 0.72 -9.12 -11.50
CA LEU A 159 -0.19 -8.76 -10.42
C LEU A 159 -1.32 -7.87 -10.91
N ARG A 160 -0.99 -6.81 -11.65
CA ARG A 160 -1.98 -5.92 -12.27
C ARG A 160 -2.93 -6.72 -13.15
N GLN A 161 -2.41 -7.51 -14.09
CA GLN A 161 -3.25 -8.28 -15.00
C GLN A 161 -4.15 -9.29 -14.27
N THR A 162 -3.63 -9.95 -13.23
CA THR A 162 -4.39 -10.93 -12.44
C THR A 162 -5.58 -10.27 -11.74
N LEU A 163 -5.35 -9.14 -11.06
CA LEU A 163 -6.42 -8.45 -10.32
C LEU A 163 -7.48 -7.89 -11.27
N LEU A 164 -7.06 -7.29 -12.39
CA LEU A 164 -7.97 -6.76 -13.39
C LEU A 164 -8.81 -7.86 -14.07
N ASP A 165 -8.19 -8.99 -14.41
CA ASP A 165 -8.89 -10.14 -15.00
C ASP A 165 -9.92 -10.74 -14.03
N MET A 166 -9.57 -10.89 -12.74
CA MET A 166 -10.53 -11.35 -11.72
C MET A 166 -11.75 -10.44 -11.63
N ILE A 167 -11.55 -9.12 -11.63
CA ILE A 167 -12.67 -8.16 -11.60
C ILE A 167 -13.50 -8.24 -12.89
N ALA A 168 -12.85 -8.37 -14.05
CA ALA A 168 -13.53 -8.50 -15.33
C ALA A 168 -14.37 -9.78 -15.42
N ARG A 169 -13.87 -10.91 -14.90
CA ARG A 169 -14.60 -12.18 -14.80
C ARG A 169 -15.77 -12.08 -13.83
N GLU A 170 -15.58 -11.42 -12.69
CA GLU A 170 -16.67 -11.20 -11.73
C GLU A 170 -17.80 -10.35 -12.30
N ARG A 171 -17.48 -9.29 -13.07
CA ARG A 171 -18.50 -8.50 -13.79
C ARG A 171 -19.30 -9.31 -14.82
N LYS A 172 -18.73 -10.43 -15.31
CA LYS A 172 -19.41 -11.38 -16.21
C LYS A 172 -20.20 -12.45 -15.45
N GLY A 173 -20.25 -12.38 -14.12
CA GLY A 173 -20.99 -13.32 -13.27
C GLY A 173 -20.17 -14.52 -12.80
N GLU A 174 -18.86 -14.55 -13.03
CA GLU A 174 -18.01 -15.62 -12.50
C GLU A 174 -17.71 -15.41 -11.01
N VAL A 175 -17.59 -16.51 -10.26
CA VAL A 175 -17.18 -16.47 -8.86
C VAL A 175 -15.65 -16.35 -8.81
N VAL A 176 -15.16 -15.32 -8.11
CA VAL A 176 -13.72 -15.09 -7.92
C VAL A 176 -13.37 -14.99 -6.43
N ASP A 177 -12.09 -15.18 -6.12
CA ASP A 177 -11.58 -15.01 -4.75
C ASP A 177 -11.43 -13.51 -4.40
N ARG A 178 -12.50 -12.92 -3.87
CA ARG A 178 -12.52 -11.55 -3.35
C ARG A 178 -11.49 -11.31 -2.23
N GLY A 179 -11.18 -12.36 -1.44
CA GLY A 179 -10.22 -12.28 -0.35
C GLY A 179 -8.80 -12.05 -0.87
N ALA A 180 -8.43 -12.73 -1.96
CA ALA A 180 -7.14 -12.53 -2.61
C ALA A 180 -6.97 -11.11 -3.15
N ILE A 181 -8.02 -10.55 -3.79
CA ILE A 181 -8.01 -9.16 -4.28
C ILE A 181 -7.82 -8.19 -3.10
N ARG A 182 -8.59 -8.38 -2.02
CA ARG A 182 -8.51 -7.55 -0.82
C ARG A 182 -7.12 -7.54 -0.21
N ASN A 183 -6.52 -8.72 -0.03
CA ASN A 183 -5.19 -8.83 0.57
C ASN A 183 -4.13 -8.15 -0.31
N ALA A 184 -4.21 -8.30 -1.63
CA ALA A 184 -3.32 -7.61 -2.56
C ALA A 184 -3.47 -6.09 -2.52
N CYS A 185 -4.72 -5.57 -2.49
CA CYS A 185 -4.99 -4.14 -2.38
C CYS A 185 -4.45 -3.57 -1.05
N GLN A 186 -4.66 -4.27 0.06
CA GLN A 186 -4.14 -3.88 1.36
C GLN A 186 -2.60 -3.85 1.38
N MET A 187 -1.95 -4.84 0.77
CA MET A 187 -0.49 -4.84 0.60
C MET A 187 -0.03 -3.61 -0.18
N LEU A 188 -0.64 -3.30 -1.34
CA LEU A 188 -0.28 -2.13 -2.15
C LEU A 188 -0.47 -0.81 -1.38
N MET A 189 -1.52 -0.69 -0.55
CA MET A 189 -1.72 0.46 0.33
C MET A 189 -0.60 0.60 1.37
N ILE A 190 -0.22 -0.49 2.05
CA ILE A 190 0.83 -0.46 3.07
C ILE A 190 2.20 -0.09 2.47
N LEU A 191 2.49 -0.58 1.25
CA LEU A 191 3.74 -0.26 0.55
C LEU A 191 3.83 1.20 0.08
N GLY A 192 2.72 1.95 0.14
CA GLY A 192 2.65 3.39 -0.11
C GLY A 192 3.20 4.27 1.02
N LEU A 193 3.70 3.69 2.13
CA LEU A 193 4.30 4.40 3.27
C LEU A 193 3.41 5.56 3.78
N GLU A 194 2.28 5.22 4.39
CA GLU A 194 1.23 6.17 4.84
C GLU A 194 0.48 6.90 3.71
N GLY A 195 0.87 6.70 2.44
CA GLY A 195 0.17 7.18 1.25
C GLY A 195 -0.47 6.07 0.42
N ARG A 196 -1.13 6.46 -0.68
CA ARG A 196 -1.80 5.55 -1.63
C ARG A 196 -1.09 5.40 -2.97
N SER A 197 0.09 5.99 -3.17
CA SER A 197 0.75 6.10 -4.48
C SER A 197 0.99 4.74 -5.15
N VAL A 198 1.42 3.74 -4.38
CA VAL A 198 1.65 2.38 -4.91
C VAL A 198 0.35 1.72 -5.36
N TYR A 199 -0.72 1.86 -4.58
CA TYR A 199 -2.05 1.37 -4.95
C TYR A 199 -2.63 2.11 -6.16
N GLU A 200 -2.50 3.44 -6.18
CA GLU A 200 -3.03 4.30 -7.23
C GLU A 200 -2.37 4.06 -8.60
N GLU A 201 -1.04 3.98 -8.62
CA GLU A 201 -0.24 3.78 -9.83
C GLU A 201 -0.31 2.32 -10.33
N ASP A 202 -0.18 1.35 -9.43
CA ASP A 202 0.00 -0.05 -9.83
C ASP A 202 -1.33 -0.77 -10.07
N PHE A 203 -2.43 -0.29 -9.47
CA PHE A 203 -3.75 -0.92 -9.56
C PHE A 203 -4.88 0.04 -9.94
N GLU A 204 -5.14 1.11 -9.18
CA GLU A 204 -6.38 1.88 -9.31
C GLU A 204 -6.49 2.57 -10.66
N SER A 205 -5.44 3.24 -11.14
CA SER A 205 -5.46 3.94 -12.42
C SER A 205 -5.76 2.97 -13.59
N PRO A 206 -5.05 1.83 -13.73
CA PRO A 206 -5.42 0.79 -14.70
C PRO A 206 -6.83 0.21 -14.50
N PHE A 207 -7.27 0.05 -13.25
CA PHE A 207 -8.61 -0.46 -12.93
C PHE A 207 -9.70 0.49 -13.41
N LEU A 208 -9.55 1.80 -13.17
CA LEU A 208 -10.51 2.82 -13.61
C LEU A 208 -10.54 2.93 -15.14
N GLU A 209 -9.40 2.80 -15.82
CA GLU A 209 -9.30 2.78 -17.28
C GLU A 209 -10.05 1.58 -17.88
N MET A 210 -9.73 0.36 -17.45
CA MET A 210 -10.43 -0.86 -17.89
C MET A 210 -11.93 -0.80 -17.57
N SER A 211 -12.30 -0.22 -16.42
CA SER A 211 -13.69 -0.05 -16.02
C SER A 211 -14.44 0.92 -16.91
N ALA A 212 -13.81 2.03 -17.31
CA ALA A 212 -14.41 2.98 -18.23
C ALA A 212 -14.73 2.32 -19.59
N GLU A 213 -13.79 1.54 -20.14
CA GLU A 213 -14.01 0.79 -21.38
C GLU A 213 -15.14 -0.22 -21.26
N PHE A 214 -15.19 -0.96 -20.14
CA PHE A 214 -16.27 -1.90 -19.86
C PHE A 214 -17.64 -1.20 -19.81
N PHE A 215 -17.78 -0.11 -19.05
CA PHE A 215 -19.05 0.61 -18.93
C PHE A 215 -19.44 1.30 -20.24
N GLN A 216 -18.47 1.73 -21.05
CA GLN A 216 -18.76 2.28 -22.36
C GLN A 216 -19.40 1.23 -23.27
N MET A 217 -18.85 0.00 -23.35
CA MET A 217 -19.46 -1.08 -24.14
C MET A 217 -20.83 -1.49 -23.57
N GLU A 218 -20.94 -1.55 -22.24
CA GLU A 218 -22.18 -1.91 -21.55
C GLU A 218 -23.30 -0.88 -21.81
N SER A 219 -22.99 0.42 -21.80
CA SER A 219 -23.94 1.48 -22.11
C SER A 219 -24.56 1.32 -23.51
N GLN A 220 -23.73 1.03 -24.51
CA GLN A 220 -24.16 0.87 -25.90
C GLN A 220 -25.12 -0.32 -26.03
N LYS A 221 -24.78 -1.44 -25.40
CA LYS A 221 -25.65 -2.61 -25.34
C LYS A 221 -26.97 -2.29 -24.65
N PHE A 222 -26.93 -1.63 -23.49
CA PHE A 222 -28.13 -1.33 -22.74
C PHE A 222 -29.06 -0.36 -23.47
N LEU A 223 -28.52 0.67 -24.13
CA LEU A 223 -29.31 1.61 -24.93
C LEU A 223 -29.95 0.96 -26.16
N ALA A 224 -29.29 -0.04 -26.77
CA ALA A 224 -29.84 -0.75 -27.92
C ALA A 224 -30.97 -1.72 -27.55
N GLU A 225 -30.90 -2.33 -26.37
CA GLU A 225 -31.77 -3.45 -25.98
C GLU A 225 -32.87 -3.07 -24.97
N ASN A 226 -32.84 -1.87 -24.37
CA ASN A 226 -33.69 -1.54 -23.22
C ASN A 226 -34.37 -0.18 -23.38
N SER A 227 -35.53 -0.04 -22.75
CA SER A 227 -36.21 1.26 -22.59
C SER A 227 -35.49 2.15 -21.59
N ALA A 228 -35.72 3.47 -21.64
CA ALA A 228 -35.08 4.43 -20.73
C ALA A 228 -35.27 4.08 -19.24
N SER A 229 -36.48 3.63 -18.85
CA SER A 229 -36.74 3.22 -17.46
C SER A 229 -35.96 1.98 -17.03
N VAL A 230 -35.76 1.01 -17.93
CA VAL A 230 -34.98 -0.21 -17.64
C VAL A 230 -33.49 0.12 -17.61
N TYR A 231 -33.04 0.99 -18.52
CA TYR A 231 -31.68 1.53 -18.53
C TYR A 231 -31.32 2.18 -17.19
N ILE A 232 -32.14 3.12 -16.70
CA ILE A 232 -31.89 3.81 -15.42
C ILE A 232 -31.78 2.82 -14.25
N LYS A 233 -32.66 1.81 -14.19
CA LYS A 233 -32.59 0.77 -13.15
C LYS A 233 -31.30 -0.06 -13.24
N LYS A 234 -30.83 -0.36 -14.45
CA LYS A 234 -29.55 -1.07 -14.65
C LYS A 234 -28.35 -0.21 -14.26
N VAL A 235 -28.39 1.10 -14.50
CA VAL A 235 -27.35 2.03 -14.03
C VAL A 235 -27.29 2.07 -12.50
N GLU A 236 -28.43 2.19 -11.84
CA GLU A 236 -28.51 2.15 -10.37
C GLU A 236 -27.97 0.83 -9.80
N ALA A 237 -28.38 -0.30 -10.39
CA ALA A 237 -27.83 -1.61 -10.01
C ALA A 237 -26.31 -1.67 -10.18
N ARG A 238 -25.78 -1.14 -11.29
CA ARG A 238 -24.34 -1.12 -11.55
C ARG A 238 -23.57 -0.25 -10.54
N ILE A 239 -24.10 0.91 -10.17
CA ILE A 239 -23.51 1.75 -9.11
C ILE A 239 -23.42 0.96 -7.80
N ASN A 240 -24.50 0.30 -7.40
CA ASN A 240 -24.52 -0.49 -6.17
C ASN A 240 -23.53 -1.67 -6.22
N GLU A 241 -23.46 -2.38 -7.36
CA GLU A 241 -22.51 -3.48 -7.55
C GLU A 241 -21.05 -3.03 -7.42
N GLU A 242 -20.69 -1.85 -7.95
CA GLU A 242 -19.32 -1.33 -7.84
C GLU A 242 -19.01 -0.77 -6.45
N ILE A 243 -19.98 -0.18 -5.74
CA ILE A 243 -19.83 0.19 -4.33
C ILE A 243 -19.61 -1.06 -3.47
N GLU A 244 -20.39 -2.12 -3.68
CA GLU A 244 -20.20 -3.39 -2.99
C GLU A 244 -18.84 -4.02 -3.32
N ARG A 245 -18.38 -3.94 -4.58
CA ARG A 245 -17.04 -4.41 -4.97
C ARG A 245 -15.96 -3.71 -4.18
N VAL A 246 -16.03 -2.37 -4.09
CA VAL A 246 -15.08 -1.58 -3.31
C VAL A 246 -15.08 -2.01 -1.86
N LEU A 247 -16.26 -2.09 -1.24
CA LEU A 247 -16.41 -2.46 0.17
C LEU A 247 -15.78 -3.83 0.51
N HIS A 248 -15.92 -4.81 -0.38
CA HIS A 248 -15.47 -6.18 -0.10
C HIS A 248 -14.03 -6.46 -0.53
N CYS A 249 -13.51 -5.74 -1.53
CA CYS A 249 -12.30 -6.15 -2.23
C CYS A 249 -11.24 -5.05 -2.39
N LEU A 250 -11.61 -3.77 -2.37
CA LEU A 250 -10.71 -2.66 -2.72
C LEU A 250 -10.52 -1.73 -1.52
N ASP A 251 -9.70 -0.68 -1.69
CA ASP A 251 -9.62 0.38 -0.68
C ASP A 251 -10.83 1.32 -0.80
N LYS A 252 -11.37 1.75 0.35
CA LYS A 252 -12.55 2.63 0.42
C LYS A 252 -12.35 3.94 -0.36
N SER A 253 -11.12 4.43 -0.46
CA SER A 253 -10.79 5.63 -1.22
C SER A 253 -11.01 5.50 -2.75
N THR A 254 -11.36 4.31 -3.24
CA THR A 254 -11.70 4.01 -4.63
C THR A 254 -13.19 4.20 -4.95
N GLU A 255 -14.06 4.27 -3.93
CA GLU A 255 -15.52 4.34 -4.09
C GLU A 255 -15.94 5.55 -4.94
N GLU A 256 -15.51 6.76 -4.56
CA GLU A 256 -15.83 7.97 -5.31
C GLU A 256 -15.28 7.94 -6.75
N PRO A 257 -14.00 7.58 -6.99
CA PRO A 257 -13.46 7.44 -8.34
C PRO A 257 -14.26 6.48 -9.23
N ILE A 258 -14.58 5.28 -8.78
CA ILE A 258 -15.29 4.30 -9.62
C ILE A 258 -16.73 4.73 -9.88
N VAL A 259 -17.43 5.30 -8.89
CA VAL A 259 -18.79 5.83 -9.07
C VAL A 259 -18.79 6.94 -10.11
N LYS A 260 -17.83 7.88 -10.05
CA LYS A 260 -17.69 8.93 -11.08
C LYS A 260 -17.45 8.35 -12.47
N VAL A 261 -16.70 7.27 -12.59
CA VAL A 261 -16.49 6.58 -13.88
C VAL A 261 -17.80 5.96 -14.38
N VAL A 262 -18.56 5.28 -13.52
CA VAL A 262 -19.88 4.73 -13.86
C VAL A 262 -20.84 5.84 -14.31
N GLU A 263 -20.95 6.92 -13.53
CA GLU A 263 -21.82 8.07 -13.84
C GLU A 263 -21.42 8.76 -15.15
N ARG A 264 -20.11 8.91 -15.40
CA ARG A 264 -19.61 9.52 -16.64
C ARG A 264 -19.99 8.68 -17.85
N GLU A 265 -19.67 7.38 -17.82
CA GLU A 265 -19.84 6.49 -18.96
C GLU A 265 -21.31 6.12 -19.21
N LEU A 266 -22.10 5.88 -18.16
CA LEU A 266 -23.50 5.42 -18.31
C LEU A 266 -24.52 6.58 -18.34
N ILE A 267 -24.22 7.75 -17.77
CA ILE A 267 -25.18 8.85 -17.64
C ILE A 267 -24.72 10.07 -18.43
N SER A 268 -23.57 10.64 -18.09
CA SER A 268 -23.15 11.95 -18.60
C SER A 268 -22.97 11.94 -20.12
N LYS A 269 -22.35 10.90 -20.68
CA LYS A 269 -22.15 10.75 -22.14
C LYS A 269 -23.46 10.50 -22.91
N HIS A 270 -24.53 10.07 -22.24
CA HIS A 270 -25.78 9.64 -22.88
C HIS A 270 -27.01 10.43 -22.42
N MET A 271 -26.83 11.52 -21.67
CA MET A 271 -27.93 12.26 -21.05
C MET A 271 -29.02 12.67 -22.05
N LYS A 272 -28.61 13.24 -23.20
CA LYS A 272 -29.54 13.62 -24.27
C LYS A 272 -30.26 12.39 -24.85
N THR A 273 -29.52 11.33 -25.16
CA THR A 273 -30.06 10.06 -25.71
C THR A 273 -31.10 9.43 -24.78
N ILE A 274 -30.86 9.44 -23.46
CA ILE A 274 -31.77 8.84 -22.47
C ILE A 274 -33.09 9.64 -22.39
N VAL A 275 -33.00 10.97 -22.36
CA VAL A 275 -34.17 11.86 -22.25
C VAL A 275 -35.02 11.84 -23.52
N GLU A 276 -34.38 11.80 -24.68
CA GLU A 276 -35.02 11.84 -26.00
C GLU A 276 -35.38 10.44 -26.55
N MET A 277 -35.17 9.38 -25.76
CA MET A 277 -35.39 8.00 -26.21
C MET A 277 -36.83 7.80 -26.71
N GLU A 278 -36.98 7.38 -27.96
CA GLU A 278 -38.30 7.23 -28.58
C GLU A 278 -39.18 6.26 -27.78
N ASN A 279 -40.44 6.64 -27.57
CA ASN A 279 -41.47 5.83 -26.88
C ASN A 279 -41.11 5.38 -25.45
N SER A 280 -40.06 5.93 -24.83
CA SER A 280 -39.69 5.56 -23.46
C SER A 280 -39.02 6.65 -22.63
N GLY A 281 -38.48 7.69 -23.27
CA GLY A 281 -37.82 8.83 -22.63
C GLY A 281 -38.76 9.75 -21.85
N LEU A 282 -38.23 10.86 -21.34
CA LEU A 282 -38.90 11.74 -20.39
C LEU A 282 -40.26 12.24 -20.90
N VAL A 283 -40.33 12.61 -22.19
CA VAL A 283 -41.57 13.08 -22.84
C VAL A 283 -42.65 12.00 -22.81
N HIS A 284 -42.30 10.74 -23.02
CA HIS A 284 -43.24 9.61 -22.96
C HIS A 284 -43.66 9.32 -21.52
N MET A 285 -42.74 9.37 -20.55
CA MET A 285 -43.05 9.18 -19.13
C MET A 285 -44.02 10.24 -18.59
N LEU A 286 -43.83 11.52 -18.99
CA LEU A 286 -44.71 12.63 -18.64
C LEU A 286 -46.09 12.52 -19.31
N LYS A 287 -46.14 12.13 -20.60
CA LYS A 287 -47.40 11.97 -21.35
C LYS A 287 -48.26 10.82 -20.82
N ASN A 288 -47.64 9.74 -20.36
CA ASN A 288 -48.34 8.51 -19.99
C ASN A 288 -48.54 8.34 -18.47
N GLY A 289 -48.32 9.40 -17.67
CA GLY A 289 -48.72 9.43 -16.27
C GLY A 289 -48.10 8.34 -15.38
N LYS A 290 -46.92 7.80 -15.73
CA LYS A 290 -46.22 6.80 -14.89
C LYS A 290 -45.63 7.48 -13.64
N THR A 291 -46.49 7.87 -12.71
CA THR A 291 -46.16 8.31 -11.35
C THR A 291 -45.97 7.11 -10.41
N GLU A 292 -45.15 6.13 -10.80
CA GLU A 292 -44.63 5.10 -9.87
C GLU A 292 -43.11 5.24 -9.76
N GLY A 293 -42.68 6.43 -9.34
CA GLY A 293 -41.27 6.76 -9.08
C GLY A 293 -41.06 7.66 -7.86
N GLU A 294 -42.09 7.93 -7.06
CA GLU A 294 -41.98 8.73 -5.84
C GLU A 294 -41.99 7.84 -4.59
N ARG A 295 -40.91 7.09 -4.40
CA ARG A 295 -40.44 6.66 -3.08
C ARG A 295 -39.01 6.11 -3.17
N GLY A 296 -38.09 6.98 -3.57
CA GLY A 296 -36.66 6.73 -3.60
C GLY A 296 -35.94 7.98 -4.07
N LYS A 297 -35.62 8.90 -3.16
CA LYS A 297 -34.68 9.99 -3.48
C LYS A 297 -33.26 9.40 -3.60
N PRO A 298 -32.42 9.82 -4.57
CA PRO A 298 -32.78 10.17 -5.94
C PRO A 298 -31.69 9.87 -7.01
N ALA A 299 -32.01 9.12 -8.06
CA ALA A 299 -31.24 9.17 -9.32
C ALA A 299 -31.58 10.42 -10.16
N LEU A 300 -32.72 11.08 -9.90
CA LEU A 300 -33.18 12.27 -10.64
C LEU A 300 -32.63 13.61 -10.12
N THR A 301 -31.96 13.62 -8.96
CA THR A 301 -31.28 14.84 -8.48
C THR A 301 -30.00 15.11 -9.26
N LEU A 302 -29.40 14.10 -9.91
CA LEU A 302 -28.23 14.26 -10.79
C LEU A 302 -28.54 14.96 -12.12
N VAL A 303 -29.81 15.02 -12.55
CA VAL A 303 -30.20 15.66 -13.82
C VAL A 303 -30.69 17.11 -13.60
N THR A 304 -30.95 17.52 -12.36
CA THR A 304 -31.58 18.83 -12.04
C THR A 304 -30.86 19.67 -10.99
N THR A 305 -29.78 19.18 -10.38
CA THR A 305 -28.90 20.03 -9.56
C THR A 305 -27.82 20.67 -10.42
N PRO A 306 -27.56 22.00 -10.29
CA PRO A 306 -26.39 22.59 -10.88
C PRO A 306 -25.18 22.03 -10.15
N ILE A 307 -24.46 21.11 -10.80
CA ILE A 307 -23.08 20.80 -10.49
C ILE A 307 -22.37 22.15 -10.43
N SER A 308 -21.76 22.44 -9.28
CA SER A 308 -21.04 23.68 -9.02
C SER A 308 -19.87 23.83 -9.98
N ILE A 309 -20.14 24.40 -11.15
CA ILE A 309 -19.15 24.96 -12.05
C ILE A 309 -19.07 26.44 -11.67
N GLU A 310 -18.24 26.76 -10.68
CA GLU A 310 -17.73 28.13 -10.54
C GLU A 310 -16.78 28.42 -11.72
N ALA A 311 -17.36 28.71 -12.89
CA ALA A 311 -16.66 29.38 -13.96
C ALA A 311 -16.56 30.87 -13.60
N LYS A 312 -15.40 31.24 -13.06
CA LYS A 312 -15.00 32.63 -12.84
C LYS A 312 -14.84 33.31 -14.21
N VAL A 313 -15.88 33.99 -14.69
CA VAL A 313 -15.80 34.95 -15.81
C VAL A 313 -16.12 36.33 -15.26
N PRO A 314 -15.16 37.28 -15.22
CA PRO A 314 -15.44 38.66 -14.82
C PRO A 314 -16.26 39.35 -15.91
N ALA A 315 -17.41 39.90 -15.52
CA ALA A 315 -18.22 40.77 -16.36
C ALA A 315 -17.48 42.07 -16.68
N HIS A 316 -17.54 42.47 -17.95
CA HIS A 316 -17.14 43.78 -18.43
C HIS A 316 -17.77 44.91 -17.60
N SER A 317 -16.95 45.89 -17.23
CA SER A 317 -17.40 47.23 -16.85
C SER A 317 -17.49 48.09 -18.12
N PHE A 318 -18.50 48.95 -18.12
CA PHE A 318 -18.49 50.24 -18.81
C PHE A 318 -17.15 50.97 -18.68
#